data_AF-A0A016TBR1-F1
#
_entry.id   AF-A0A016TBR1-F1
#
_cell.length_a   1.000
_cell.length_b   1.000
_cell.length_c   1.000
_cell.angle_alpha   90.00
_cell.angle_beta   90.00
_cell.angle_gamma   90.00
#
_symmetry.space_group_name_H-M   'P 1'
#
loop_
_entity.id
_entity.type
_entity.pdbx_description
1 polymer ?
#
loop_
_entity_poly.entity_id
_entity_poly.type
_entity_poly.pdbx_seq_one_letter_code
_entity_poly.pdbx_strand_id
1 'polypeptide(L)'
;MSFAGFCPNVRAQCLNGGIIDSRSCSHCLCPMMFTGSQCEMRNRGRGPQGECGASLKADSKWQSFEASVGDDSEELHEFYDCFWLITAPQNRKVQIRVSWLEDCLEECGATGAEIFVNSFTMGGVKICCEDDFKGKVFISTGQVAAVHVNTMYDFASVEIAYRFV
;
A
#
# COMPACT_ATOMS: atom_id res chain seq x y z
N MET A 1 -1.43 36.38 -11.42
CA MET A 1 -0.95 35.44 -10.39
C MET A 1 -0.32 34.26 -11.12
N SER A 2 1.01 34.18 -11.15
CA SER A 2 1.72 33.10 -11.85
C SER A 2 2.20 32.11 -10.79
N PHE A 3 1.49 30.99 -10.64
CA PHE A 3 1.94 29.86 -9.84
C PHE A 3 2.24 28.70 -10.80
N ALA A 4 3.38 28.79 -11.46
CA ALA A 4 4.03 27.63 -12.06
C ALA A 4 5.38 27.49 -11.32
N GLY A 5 5.38 26.71 -10.24
CA GLY A 5 6.61 26.30 -9.57
C GLY A 5 7.37 25.35 -10.49
N PHE A 6 8.13 25.91 -11.41
CA PHE A 6 8.91 25.17 -12.40
C PHE A 6 10.29 24.90 -11.80
N CYS A 7 10.72 23.64 -11.74
CA CYS A 7 12.08 23.28 -11.35
C CYS A 7 12.99 23.39 -12.59
N PRO A 8 13.84 24.44 -12.70
CA PRO A 8 14.69 24.62 -13.88
C PRO A 8 15.79 23.57 -13.99
N ASN A 9 16.14 22.90 -12.89
CA ASN A 9 17.13 21.83 -12.83
C ASN A 9 16.62 20.71 -11.92
N VAL A 10 15.90 19.74 -12.50
CA VAL A 10 15.47 18.53 -11.79
C VAL A 10 16.67 17.63 -11.55
N ARG A 11 16.95 17.31 -10.28
CA ARG A 11 18.08 16.45 -9.88
C ARG A 11 17.68 15.11 -9.27
N ALA A 12 16.38 14.87 -9.10
CA ALA A 12 15.84 13.62 -8.57
C ALA A 12 15.10 12.84 -9.65
N GLN A 13 15.17 11.52 -9.59
CA GLN A 13 14.31 10.62 -10.36
C GLN A 13 13.29 10.00 -9.42
N CYS A 14 12.03 10.42 -9.51
CA CYS A 14 10.99 9.88 -8.65
C CYS A 14 10.56 8.49 -9.12
N LEU A 15 10.53 7.55 -8.18
CA LEU A 15 10.06 6.19 -8.37
C LEU A 15 8.62 6.05 -7.87
N ASN A 16 7.99 4.93 -8.22
CA ASN A 16 6.70 4.50 -7.67
C ASN A 16 5.59 5.56 -7.74
N GLY A 17 5.58 6.40 -8.78
CA GLY A 17 4.56 7.44 -8.96
C GLY A 17 4.78 8.71 -8.12
N GLY A 18 5.94 8.86 -7.47
CA GLY A 18 6.33 10.11 -6.83
C GLY A 18 6.44 11.27 -7.84
N ILE A 19 6.23 12.49 -7.33
CA ILE A 19 6.33 13.72 -8.12
C ILE A 19 7.41 14.62 -7.53
N ILE A 20 8.07 15.41 -8.37
CA ILE A 20 9.12 16.33 -7.90
C ILE A 20 8.51 17.36 -6.94
N ASP A 21 9.13 17.52 -5.77
CA ASP A 21 8.79 18.58 -4.84
C ASP A 21 9.31 19.92 -5.40
N SER A 22 8.39 20.79 -5.81
CA SER A 22 8.70 22.08 -6.42
C SER A 22 9.41 23.07 -5.48
N ARG A 23 9.44 22.78 -4.18
CA ARG A 23 10.14 23.59 -3.16
C ARG A 23 11.62 23.28 -3.09
N SER A 24 12.00 22.00 -3.23
CA SER A 24 13.39 21.55 -3.11
C SER A 24 14.05 21.24 -4.46
N CYS A 25 13.28 20.82 -5.47
CA CYS A 25 13.73 20.38 -6.80
C CYS A 25 14.75 19.21 -6.79
N SER A 26 15.04 18.64 -5.62
CA SER A 26 15.98 17.54 -5.40
C SER A 26 15.38 16.39 -4.60
N HIS A 27 14.11 16.48 -4.20
CA HIS A 27 13.36 15.42 -3.52
C HIS A 27 12.01 15.19 -4.20
N CYS A 28 11.43 14.04 -3.92
CA CYS A 28 10.11 13.64 -4.39
C CYS A 28 9.07 13.73 -3.27
N LEU A 29 7.86 14.15 -3.61
CA LEU A 29 6.66 13.88 -2.82
C LEU A 29 6.21 12.47 -3.16
N CYS A 30 6.08 11.63 -2.14
CA CYS A 30 5.83 10.21 -2.30
C CYS A 30 4.36 9.85 -2.08
N PRO A 31 3.84 8.86 -2.83
CA PRO A 31 2.58 8.24 -2.47
C PRO A 31 2.67 7.59 -1.09
N MET A 32 1.54 7.40 -0.42
CA MET A 32 1.48 7.10 1.01
C MET A 32 2.32 5.90 1.47
N MET A 33 2.49 4.89 0.60
CA MET A 33 3.22 3.64 0.91
C MET A 33 4.73 3.76 0.72
N PHE A 34 5.23 4.91 0.28
CA PHE A 34 6.63 5.12 -0.06
C PHE A 34 7.25 6.31 0.69
N THR A 35 8.56 6.26 0.88
CA THR A 35 9.37 7.32 1.47
C THR A 35 10.77 7.31 0.86
N GLY A 36 11.66 8.20 1.32
CA GLY A 36 12.97 8.44 0.74
C GLY A 36 12.97 9.61 -0.24
N SER A 37 14.16 10.05 -0.65
CA SER A 37 14.29 11.21 -1.53
C SER A 37 13.74 10.96 -2.93
N GLN A 38 13.64 9.69 -3.34
CA GLN A 38 13.17 9.25 -4.64
C GLN A 38 11.92 8.35 -4.54
N CYS A 39 11.31 8.20 -3.37
CA CYS A 39 10.20 7.26 -3.12
C CYS A 39 10.57 5.79 -3.34
N GLU A 40 11.83 5.46 -3.05
CA GLU A 40 12.44 4.15 -3.23
C GLU A 40 12.24 3.20 -2.05
N MET A 41 11.93 3.76 -0.88
CA MET A 41 11.75 3.00 0.36
C MET A 41 10.28 2.82 0.71
N ARG A 42 9.97 1.75 1.45
CA ARG A 42 8.66 1.55 2.07
C ARG A 42 8.41 2.60 3.15
N ASN A 43 7.23 3.24 3.15
CA ASN A 43 6.76 3.96 4.33
C ASN A 43 6.48 2.94 5.44
N ARG A 44 7.07 3.16 6.62
CA ARG A 44 7.05 2.20 7.73
C ARG A 44 5.70 2.10 8.44
N GLY A 45 4.71 2.88 8.03
CA GLY A 45 3.38 2.85 8.58
C GLY A 45 3.33 3.36 10.02
N ARG A 46 2.12 3.44 10.55
CA ARG A 46 1.83 3.82 11.93
C ARG A 46 0.75 2.89 12.46
N GLY A 47 1.17 1.89 13.24
CA GLY A 47 0.29 1.06 14.04
C GLY A 47 0.34 1.47 15.52
N PRO A 48 -0.41 0.76 16.36
CA PRO A 48 -0.55 1.10 17.79
C PRO A 48 0.73 0.94 18.59
N GLN A 49 1.56 -0.04 18.22
CA GLN A 49 2.86 -0.30 18.86
C GLN A 49 4.03 0.36 18.11
N GLY A 50 3.76 1.27 17.16
CA GLY A 50 4.77 1.96 16.36
C GLY A 50 4.74 1.58 14.88
N GLU A 51 5.91 1.37 14.28
CA GLU A 51 6.03 1.03 12.86
C GLU A 51 5.40 -0.35 12.56
N CYS A 52 4.77 -0.52 11.40
CA CYS A 52 4.07 -1.76 11.03
C CYS A 52 4.15 -2.07 9.52
N GLY A 53 3.78 -3.30 9.15
CA GLY A 53 3.91 -3.80 7.78
C GLY A 53 5.34 -4.19 7.38
N ALA A 54 5.53 -4.64 6.13
CA ALA A 54 6.80 -5.24 5.71
C ALA A 54 7.13 -5.05 4.22
N SER A 55 8.42 -5.13 3.89
CA SER A 55 8.87 -5.29 2.51
C SER A 55 9.07 -6.77 2.19
N LEU A 56 8.29 -7.30 1.27
CA LEU A 56 8.23 -8.71 0.89
C LEU A 56 8.78 -8.92 -0.51
N LYS A 57 9.44 -10.06 -0.72
CA LYS A 57 9.89 -10.51 -2.04
C LYS A 57 9.03 -11.69 -2.46
N ALA A 58 8.39 -11.57 -3.61
CA ALA A 58 7.58 -12.63 -4.16
C ALA A 58 8.48 -13.76 -4.71
N ASP A 59 8.02 -15.00 -4.54
CA ASP A 59 8.51 -16.18 -5.25
C ASP A 59 7.57 -16.54 -6.42
N SER A 60 8.00 -17.47 -7.27
CA SER A 60 7.16 -18.16 -8.25
C SER A 60 6.04 -18.99 -7.60
N LYS A 61 6.27 -19.45 -6.37
CA LYS A 61 5.29 -20.17 -5.54
C LYS A 61 4.46 -19.19 -4.72
N TRP A 62 3.22 -19.58 -4.43
CA TRP A 62 2.38 -18.82 -3.53
C TRP A 62 2.97 -18.77 -2.13
N GLN A 63 3.04 -17.56 -1.59
CA GLN A 63 3.37 -17.24 -0.21
C GLN A 63 2.18 -16.49 0.38
N SER A 64 2.03 -16.48 1.70
CA SER A 64 1.02 -15.68 2.38
C SER A 64 1.59 -14.95 3.58
N PHE A 65 0.89 -13.89 3.97
CA PHE A 65 1.05 -13.23 5.26
C PHE A 65 -0.32 -12.80 5.77
N GLU A 66 -0.45 -12.78 7.07
CA GLU A 66 -1.57 -12.16 7.76
C GLU A 66 -1.20 -10.72 8.12
N ALA A 67 -2.10 -9.80 7.84
CA ALA A 67 -2.03 -8.41 8.24
C ALA A 67 -3.15 -8.15 9.24
N SER A 68 -2.79 -8.01 10.51
CA SER A 68 -3.68 -7.57 11.58
C SER A 68 -3.19 -6.22 12.10
N VAL A 69 -4.07 -5.22 12.12
CA VAL A 69 -3.77 -3.82 12.46
C VAL A 69 -4.85 -3.31 13.41
N GLY A 70 -4.48 -2.90 14.62
CA GLY A 70 -5.45 -2.50 15.65
C GLY A 70 -4.93 -2.67 17.07
N ASP A 71 -5.71 -2.27 18.07
CA ASP A 71 -5.34 -2.31 19.49
C ASP A 71 -6.49 -2.63 20.47
N ASP A 72 -7.52 -3.36 20.03
CA ASP A 72 -8.72 -3.73 20.82
C ASP A 72 -9.53 -2.51 21.30
N SER A 73 -9.16 -1.28 20.89
CA SER A 73 -9.84 -0.06 21.32
C SER A 73 -11.14 0.13 20.56
N GLU A 74 -12.25 0.08 21.28
CA GLU A 74 -13.56 0.43 20.73
C GLU A 74 -13.81 1.97 20.65
N GLU A 75 -12.85 2.79 21.05
CA GLU A 75 -12.92 4.24 20.85
C GLU A 75 -12.32 4.64 19.50
N LEU A 76 -13.01 5.53 18.78
CA LEU A 76 -12.51 6.05 17.50
C LEU A 76 -11.20 6.82 17.68
N HIS A 77 -10.19 6.49 16.87
CA HIS A 77 -8.87 7.10 16.89
C HIS A 77 -8.41 7.57 15.50
N GLU A 78 -7.25 8.23 15.41
CA GLU A 78 -6.61 8.49 14.11
C GLU A 78 -6.28 7.16 13.42
N PHE A 79 -6.36 7.09 12.09
CA PHE A 79 -6.06 5.85 11.37
C PHE A 79 -4.70 5.26 11.78
N TYR A 80 -4.73 3.98 12.11
CA TYR A 80 -3.55 3.13 11.97
C TYR A 80 -3.41 2.75 10.51
N ASP A 81 -2.23 2.99 9.94
CA ASP A 81 -1.95 2.77 8.53
C ASP A 81 -0.72 1.89 8.38
N CYS A 82 -0.92 0.64 7.96
CA CYS A 82 0.17 -0.30 7.76
C CYS A 82 0.33 -0.67 6.29
N PHE A 83 1.58 -0.76 5.85
CA PHE A 83 1.91 -0.93 4.44
C PHE A 83 2.80 -2.14 4.20
N TRP A 84 2.38 -3.01 3.30
CA TRP A 84 3.20 -4.10 2.77
C TRP A 84 3.56 -3.82 1.33
N LEU A 85 4.86 -3.76 1.02
CA LEU A 85 5.35 -3.66 -0.35
C LEU A 85 5.80 -5.03 -0.82
N ILE A 86 5.24 -5.52 -1.91
CA ILE A 86 5.58 -6.83 -2.49
C ILE A 86 6.33 -6.58 -3.79
N THR A 87 7.54 -7.11 -3.89
CA THR A 87 8.43 -6.92 -5.04
C THR A 87 8.66 -8.22 -5.79
N ALA A 88 8.55 -8.18 -7.11
CA ALA A 88 8.88 -9.26 -8.02
C ALA A 88 10.23 -9.00 -8.71
N PRO A 89 10.89 -10.05 -9.26
CA PRO A 89 12.08 -9.88 -10.09
C PRO A 89 11.83 -9.03 -11.34
N GLN A 90 12.92 -8.60 -11.99
CA GLN A 90 12.85 -7.82 -13.22
C GLN A 90 11.97 -8.47 -14.29
N ASN A 91 11.12 -7.65 -14.93
CA ASN A 91 10.16 -8.04 -15.97
C ASN A 91 9.07 -9.02 -15.51
N ARG A 92 8.88 -9.19 -14.20
CA ARG A 92 7.78 -9.98 -13.62
C ARG A 92 6.74 -9.07 -12.99
N LYS A 93 5.55 -9.62 -12.80
CA LYS A 93 4.42 -8.96 -12.12
C LYS A 93 4.11 -9.70 -10.84
N VAL A 94 3.50 -9.03 -9.88
CA VAL A 94 2.97 -9.63 -8.66
C VAL A 94 1.52 -10.02 -8.91
N GLN A 95 1.16 -11.25 -8.56
CA GLN A 95 -0.23 -11.66 -8.36
C GLN A 95 -0.57 -11.63 -6.89
N ILE A 96 -1.76 -11.13 -6.58
CA ILE A 96 -2.31 -11.06 -5.24
C ILE A 96 -3.71 -11.68 -5.26
N ARG A 97 -4.03 -12.45 -4.23
CA ARG A 97 -5.39 -12.83 -3.87
C ARG A 97 -5.58 -12.61 -2.37
N VAL A 98 -6.80 -12.28 -1.97
CA VAL A 98 -7.17 -12.28 -0.55
C VAL A 98 -7.70 -13.67 -0.23
N SER A 99 -7.17 -14.28 0.83
CA SER A 99 -7.62 -15.59 1.29
C SER A 99 -8.85 -15.48 2.17
N TRP A 100 -8.80 -14.57 3.15
CA TRP A 100 -9.88 -14.28 4.08
C TRP A 100 -9.71 -12.87 4.66
N LEU A 101 -10.78 -12.36 5.25
CA LEU A 101 -10.90 -11.09 5.96
C LEU A 101 -11.83 -11.33 7.15
N GLU A 102 -11.52 -10.76 8.30
CA GLU A 102 -12.27 -11.00 9.55
C GLU A 102 -13.63 -10.30 9.53
N ASP A 103 -13.65 -8.98 9.37
CA ASP A 103 -14.89 -8.19 9.46
C ASP A 103 -15.30 -7.57 8.13
N CYS A 104 -16.55 -7.81 7.74
CA CYS A 104 -17.17 -7.16 6.58
C CYS A 104 -17.87 -5.87 7.01
N LEU A 105 -17.32 -4.74 6.58
CA LEU A 105 -17.87 -3.40 6.84
C LEU A 105 -18.17 -2.72 5.51
N GLU A 106 -19.47 -2.56 5.21
CA GLU A 106 -19.92 -1.89 4.01
C GLU A 106 -19.26 -0.48 3.90
N GLU A 107 -18.79 -0.15 2.69
CA GLU A 107 -18.08 1.10 2.34
C GLU A 107 -16.63 1.27 2.85
N CYS A 108 -16.07 0.35 3.65
CA CYS A 108 -14.73 0.49 4.25
C CYS A 108 -14.55 1.86 4.96
N GLY A 109 -15.57 2.36 5.67
CA GLY A 109 -15.56 3.72 6.24
C GLY A 109 -14.60 3.90 7.41
N ALA A 110 -14.40 2.84 8.20
CA ALA A 110 -13.61 2.84 9.44
C ALA A 110 -12.37 1.94 9.37
N THR A 111 -12.44 0.87 8.59
CA THR A 111 -11.42 -0.18 8.54
C THR A 111 -11.45 -0.84 7.16
N GLY A 112 -10.32 -1.38 6.73
CA GLY A 112 -10.28 -2.17 5.52
C GLY A 112 -8.88 -2.41 4.97
N ALA A 113 -8.85 -3.14 3.86
CA ALA A 113 -7.64 -3.37 3.09
C ALA A 113 -7.77 -2.77 1.69
N GLU A 114 -6.67 -2.25 1.16
CA GLU A 114 -6.61 -1.69 -0.19
C GLU A 114 -5.41 -2.29 -0.94
N ILE A 115 -5.68 -2.85 -2.12
CA ILE A 115 -4.70 -3.53 -2.95
C ILE A 115 -4.29 -2.65 -4.13
N PHE A 116 -3.02 -2.27 -4.17
CA PHE A 116 -2.46 -1.41 -5.20
C PHE A 116 -1.66 -2.23 -6.20
N VAL A 117 -2.26 -2.43 -7.37
CA VAL A 117 -1.67 -3.19 -8.50
C VAL A 117 -1.52 -2.35 -9.76
N ASN A 118 -2.21 -1.21 -9.89
CA ASN A 118 -2.19 -0.40 -11.12
C ASN A 118 -1.36 0.89 -10.97
N SER A 119 -1.78 1.74 -10.04
CA SER A 119 -1.12 3.02 -9.71
C SER A 119 -1.05 3.16 -8.19
N PHE A 120 -0.04 3.87 -7.71
CA PHE A 120 0.09 4.22 -6.29
C PHE A 120 -0.50 5.59 -5.96
N THR A 121 -0.96 6.35 -6.96
CA THR A 121 -1.44 7.74 -6.80
C THR A 121 -2.96 7.91 -6.92
N MET A 122 -3.68 6.91 -7.44
CA MET A 122 -5.12 7.01 -7.74
C MET A 122 -6.01 6.21 -6.78
N GLY A 123 -5.44 5.60 -5.75
CA GLY A 123 -6.11 4.58 -4.93
C GLY A 123 -5.96 3.18 -5.53
N GLY A 124 -6.11 2.18 -4.68
CA GLY A 124 -6.11 0.76 -5.02
C GLY A 124 -7.54 0.20 -5.06
N VAL A 125 -7.63 -1.12 -5.13
CA VAL A 125 -8.90 -1.84 -5.02
C VAL A 125 -9.20 -2.01 -3.53
N LYS A 126 -10.30 -1.43 -3.06
CA LYS A 126 -10.79 -1.64 -1.69
C LYS A 126 -11.35 -3.05 -1.53
N ILE A 127 -10.99 -3.68 -0.42
CA ILE A 127 -11.44 -5.00 0.00
C ILE A 127 -12.12 -4.83 1.35
N CYS A 128 -13.44 -4.80 1.34
CA CYS A 128 -14.26 -4.60 2.53
C CYS A 128 -15.01 -5.87 2.91
N CYS A 129 -15.42 -6.68 1.93
CA CYS A 129 -16.21 -7.89 2.14
C CYS A 129 -15.79 -9.01 1.19
N GLU A 130 -16.27 -10.24 1.45
CA GLU A 130 -15.90 -11.42 0.66
C GLU A 130 -16.14 -11.25 -0.84
N ASP A 131 -17.25 -10.61 -1.23
CA ASP A 131 -17.61 -10.38 -2.64
C ASP A 131 -16.61 -9.48 -3.38
N ASP A 132 -15.81 -8.68 -2.67
CA ASP A 132 -14.77 -7.85 -3.26
C ASP A 132 -13.59 -8.67 -3.79
N PHE A 133 -13.33 -9.85 -3.22
CA PHE A 133 -12.14 -10.65 -3.54
C PHE A 133 -12.40 -12.09 -3.94
N LYS A 134 -13.57 -12.67 -3.63
CA LYS A 134 -13.85 -14.08 -3.86
C LYS A 134 -13.67 -14.46 -5.33
N GLY A 135 -12.77 -15.44 -5.56
CA GLY A 135 -12.46 -15.93 -6.90
C GLY A 135 -11.67 -14.95 -7.79
N LYS A 136 -11.22 -13.80 -7.25
CA LYS A 136 -10.46 -12.79 -7.99
C LYS A 136 -8.96 -12.94 -7.73
N VAL A 137 -8.17 -12.58 -8.73
CA VAL A 137 -6.72 -12.44 -8.64
C VAL A 137 -6.35 -11.08 -9.23
N PHE A 138 -5.70 -10.25 -8.42
CA PHE A 138 -5.21 -8.94 -8.80
C PHE A 138 -3.78 -9.07 -9.32
N ILE A 139 -3.47 -8.45 -10.45
CA ILE A 139 -2.16 -8.55 -11.10
C ILE A 139 -1.58 -7.17 -11.29
N SER A 140 -0.35 -6.96 -10.81
CA SER A 140 0.32 -5.67 -10.95
C SER A 140 0.68 -5.33 -12.38
N THR A 141 0.72 -4.03 -12.70
CA THR A 141 1.20 -3.52 -13.99
C THR A 141 2.71 -3.65 -14.12
N GLY A 142 3.45 -3.53 -13.01
CA GLY A 142 4.90 -3.66 -12.93
C GLY A 142 5.38 -4.64 -11.86
N GLN A 143 6.62 -4.47 -11.42
CA GLN A 143 7.30 -5.37 -10.47
C GLN A 143 6.88 -5.16 -9.01
N VAL A 144 6.12 -4.10 -8.72
CA VAL A 144 5.73 -3.74 -7.37
C VAL A 144 4.22 -3.77 -7.26
N ALA A 145 3.75 -4.41 -6.20
CA ALA A 145 2.40 -4.24 -5.70
C ALA A 145 2.48 -3.81 -4.23
N ALA A 146 1.38 -3.28 -3.71
CA ALA A 146 1.31 -2.90 -2.32
C ALA A 146 -0.05 -3.24 -1.72
N VAL A 147 -0.04 -3.48 -0.42
CA VAL A 147 -1.24 -3.66 0.40
C VAL A 147 -1.19 -2.63 1.51
N HIS A 148 -2.27 -1.87 1.63
CA HIS A 148 -2.53 -0.97 2.73
C HIS A 148 -3.63 -1.59 3.58
N VAL A 149 -3.42 -1.68 4.89
CA VAL A 149 -4.46 -2.07 5.83
C VAL A 149 -4.58 -0.95 6.84
N ASN A 150 -5.81 -0.50 7.09
CA ASN A 150 -6.07 0.54 8.05
C ASN A 150 -7.27 0.25 8.95
N THR A 151 -7.26 0.89 10.11
CA THR A 151 -8.42 0.95 10.99
C THR A 151 -8.40 2.23 11.83
N MET A 152 -9.59 2.70 12.22
CA MET A 152 -9.83 3.74 13.24
C MET A 152 -10.51 3.20 14.50
N TYR A 153 -10.73 1.88 14.59
CA TYR A 153 -11.44 1.19 15.67
C TYR A 153 -11.04 -0.28 15.71
N ASP A 154 -10.85 -0.85 16.90
CA ASP A 154 -10.59 -2.28 17.13
C ASP A 154 -9.47 -2.83 16.21
N PHE A 155 -9.74 -3.82 15.35
CA PHE A 155 -8.78 -4.33 14.36
C PHE A 155 -9.29 -4.36 12.91
N ALA A 156 -8.34 -4.42 12.00
CA ALA A 156 -8.49 -4.92 10.64
C ALA A 156 -7.60 -6.14 10.46
N SER A 157 -8.19 -7.30 10.15
CA SER A 157 -7.43 -8.52 9.87
C SER A 157 -7.74 -9.09 8.48
N VAL A 158 -6.68 -9.32 7.69
CA VAL A 158 -6.76 -9.89 6.34
C VAL A 158 -5.58 -10.81 6.05
N GLU A 159 -5.83 -11.95 5.41
CA GLU A 159 -4.75 -12.78 4.86
C GLU A 159 -4.58 -12.53 3.36
N ILE A 160 -3.35 -12.19 3.00
CA ILE A 160 -2.95 -11.93 1.62
C ILE A 160 -2.05 -13.06 1.14
N ALA A 161 -2.41 -13.68 0.02
CA ALA A 161 -1.53 -14.58 -0.70
C ALA A 161 -0.99 -13.93 -1.97
N TYR A 162 0.31 -14.10 -2.21
CA TYR A 162 1.03 -13.45 -3.30
C TYR A 162 2.07 -14.37 -3.95
N ARG A 163 2.41 -14.06 -5.20
CA ARG A 163 3.53 -14.66 -5.96
C ARG A 163 3.91 -13.75 -7.12
N PHE A 164 5.01 -14.04 -7.83
CA PHE A 164 5.27 -13.41 -9.11
C PHE A 164 4.80 -14.28 -10.29
N VAL A 165 4.50 -13.62 -11.41
CA VAL A 165 4.22 -14.22 -12.73
C VAL A 165 4.95 -13.52 -13.85
#